data_AF-A0A4R1SA62-F1
#
_entry.id   AF-A0A4R1SA62-F1
#
_cell.length_a   1.000
_cell.length_b   1.000
_cell.length_c   1.000
_cell.angle_alpha   90.00
_cell.angle_beta   90.00
_cell.angle_gamma   90.00
#
_symmetry.space_group_name_H-M   'P 1'
#
loop_
_entity.id
_entity.type
_entity.pdbx_description
1 polymer ?
#
loop_
_entity_poly.entity_id
_entity_poly.type
_entity_poly.pdbx_seq_one_letter_code
_entity_poly.pdbx_strand_id
1 'polypeptide(L)'
;MIRVLSGLPPYGPPALSFPKMHAHREGFVLEFTNGDGEAWVANFAMPRSDGFCAVYQEFGPKTVVVVAGGAGYVIDCEERRLLREIDGHIDQCWYQPELHAVVFSDGLGFECFDGDRTLWRSPRVSWDWIRNIDCAGMIVSGEAYDPFSDSWVPMQLDLNEVKLTGGSYPPANNEDDVAIKTSMGPASSA
;
A
#
# COMPACT_ATOMS: atom_id res chain seq x y z
N MET A 1 3.41 -21.09 -6.45
CA MET A 1 4.03 -20.30 -7.53
C MET A 1 3.01 -19.33 -8.08
N ILE A 2 3.40 -18.11 -8.49
CA ILE A 2 2.52 -17.17 -9.17
C ILE A 2 3.15 -16.76 -10.51
N ARG A 3 2.32 -16.69 -11.56
CA ARG A 3 2.72 -16.23 -12.89
C ARG A 3 1.80 -15.13 -13.38
N VAL A 4 2.36 -14.02 -13.85
CA VAL A 4 1.61 -12.98 -14.57
C VAL A 4 1.28 -13.52 -15.97
N LEU A 5 0.00 -13.45 -16.35
CA LEU A 5 -0.47 -13.85 -17.69
C LEU A 5 -0.67 -12.60 -18.55
N SER A 6 -0.54 -12.76 -19.87
CA SER A 6 -0.80 -11.68 -20.84
C SER A 6 -2.29 -11.38 -21.04
N GLY A 7 -3.17 -12.20 -20.47
CA GLY A 7 -4.62 -12.06 -20.54
C GLY A 7 -5.35 -13.31 -20.05
N LEU A 8 -6.67 -13.30 -20.13
CA LEU A 8 -7.50 -14.43 -19.69
C LEU A 8 -7.28 -15.66 -20.58
N PRO A 9 -7.03 -16.85 -20.01
CA PRO A 9 -6.91 -18.07 -20.80
C PRO A 9 -8.21 -18.39 -21.56
N PRO A 10 -8.12 -18.80 -22.84
CA PRO A 10 -9.30 -19.15 -23.64
C PRO A 10 -9.93 -20.49 -23.24
N TYR A 11 -9.23 -21.30 -22.45
CA TYR A 11 -9.66 -22.63 -22.01
C TYR A 11 -9.33 -22.84 -20.54
N GLY A 12 -10.09 -23.74 -19.89
CA GLY A 12 -9.92 -24.10 -18.49
C GLY A 12 -11.07 -23.59 -17.61
N PRO A 13 -10.94 -23.75 -16.28
CA PRO A 13 -11.89 -23.18 -15.34
C PRO A 13 -11.98 -21.66 -15.49
N PRO A 14 -13.15 -21.05 -15.21
CA PRO A 14 -13.29 -19.60 -15.27
C PRO A 14 -12.40 -18.92 -14.23
N ALA A 15 -11.81 -17.80 -14.62
CA ALA A 15 -11.03 -16.98 -13.70
C ALA A 15 -11.91 -16.38 -12.60
N LEU A 16 -11.38 -16.28 -11.39
CA LEU A 16 -12.01 -15.58 -10.28
C LEU A 16 -11.69 -14.10 -10.37
N SER A 17 -12.70 -13.24 -10.28
CA SER A 17 -12.51 -11.80 -10.43
C SER A 17 -12.50 -11.08 -9.08
N PHE A 18 -11.57 -10.13 -8.92
CA PHE A 18 -11.39 -9.35 -7.71
C PHE A 18 -11.38 -7.84 -8.03
N PRO A 19 -12.33 -7.06 -7.45
CA PRO A 19 -13.51 -7.53 -6.73
C PRO A 19 -14.53 -8.15 -7.71
N LYS A 20 -15.44 -8.99 -7.21
CA LYS A 20 -16.44 -9.70 -8.05
C LYS A 20 -17.30 -8.77 -8.90
N MET A 21 -17.57 -7.55 -8.43
CA MET A 21 -18.37 -6.54 -9.14
C MET A 21 -17.79 -6.16 -10.51
N HIS A 22 -16.47 -6.26 -10.68
CA HIS A 22 -15.77 -5.84 -11.90
C HIS A 22 -15.37 -7.02 -12.81
N ALA A 23 -16.05 -8.17 -12.68
CA ALA A 23 -15.77 -9.39 -13.44
C ALA A 23 -16.01 -9.29 -14.96
N HIS A 24 -16.48 -8.16 -15.47
CA HIS A 24 -16.86 -7.97 -16.88
C HIS A 24 -15.74 -7.40 -17.75
N ARG A 25 -14.58 -7.06 -17.17
CA ARG A 25 -13.42 -6.53 -17.89
C ARG A 25 -12.15 -7.28 -17.49
N GLU A 26 -11.33 -7.63 -18.47
CA GLU A 26 -9.99 -8.12 -18.24
C GLU A 26 -9.10 -7.02 -17.64
N GLY A 27 -8.36 -7.35 -16.59
CA GLY A 27 -7.42 -6.48 -15.91
C GLY A 27 -6.07 -7.17 -15.73
N PHE A 28 -5.54 -7.18 -14.50
CA PHE A 28 -4.28 -7.83 -14.21
C PHE A 28 -4.52 -9.31 -13.94
N VAL A 29 -4.03 -10.19 -14.81
CA VAL A 29 -4.34 -11.62 -14.76
C VAL A 29 -3.18 -12.39 -14.16
N LEU A 30 -3.44 -13.13 -13.09
CA LEU A 30 -2.44 -13.96 -12.39
C LEU A 30 -2.89 -15.43 -12.37
N GLU A 31 -1.96 -16.33 -12.63
CA GLU A 31 -2.12 -17.76 -12.35
C GLU A 31 -1.42 -18.10 -11.03
N PHE A 32 -2.15 -18.75 -10.13
CA PHE A 32 -1.65 -19.26 -8.86
C PHE A 32 -1.54 -20.77 -8.95
N THR A 33 -0.42 -21.33 -8.52
CA THR A 33 -0.21 -22.78 -8.40
C THR A 33 0.10 -23.12 -6.95
N ASN A 34 -0.69 -24.01 -6.35
CA ASN A 34 -0.47 -24.48 -4.97
C ASN A 34 0.63 -25.57 -4.92
N GLY A 35 0.93 -26.07 -3.72
CA GLY A 35 1.95 -27.10 -3.51
C GLY A 35 1.63 -28.45 -4.17
N ASP A 36 0.35 -28.72 -4.42
CA ASP A 36 -0.12 -29.96 -5.07
C ASP A 36 -0.13 -29.85 -6.61
N GLY A 37 0.29 -28.70 -7.16
CA GLY A 37 0.31 -28.43 -8.60
C GLY A 37 -1.03 -28.01 -9.18
N GLU A 38 -2.06 -27.83 -8.35
CA GLU A 38 -3.34 -27.28 -8.80
C GLU A 38 -3.19 -25.79 -9.13
N ALA A 39 -3.63 -25.42 -10.33
CA ALA A 39 -3.57 -24.05 -10.81
C ALA A 39 -4.97 -23.42 -10.91
N TRP A 40 -5.06 -22.14 -10.57
CA TRP A 40 -6.25 -21.32 -10.76
C TRP A 40 -5.89 -19.91 -11.21
N VAL A 41 -6.83 -19.23 -11.86
CA VAL A 41 -6.60 -17.91 -12.46
C VAL A 41 -7.42 -16.87 -11.73
N ALA A 42 -6.78 -15.75 -11.40
CA ALA A 42 -7.42 -14.56 -10.88
C ALA A 42 -7.33 -13.42 -11.90
N ASN A 43 -8.39 -12.63 -11.98
CA ASN A 43 -8.48 -11.39 -12.74
C ASN A 43 -8.70 -10.22 -11.77
N PHE A 44 -7.71 -9.35 -11.64
CA PHE A 44 -7.80 -8.18 -10.76
C PHE A 44 -8.24 -6.97 -11.57
N ALA A 45 -9.26 -6.27 -11.07
CA ALA A 45 -9.69 -5.02 -11.65
C ALA A 45 -8.55 -4.00 -11.65
N MET A 46 -8.39 -3.28 -12.76
CA MET A 46 -7.40 -2.22 -12.90
C MET A 46 -8.13 -0.90 -13.12
N PRO A 47 -8.16 0.01 -12.12
CA PRO A 47 -8.72 1.34 -12.30
C PRO A 47 -8.01 2.11 -13.42
N ARG A 48 -6.70 1.89 -13.56
CA ARG A 48 -5.84 2.49 -14.58
C ARG A 48 -5.08 1.39 -15.34
N SER A 49 -5.23 1.34 -16.66
CA SER A 49 -4.55 0.34 -17.50
C SER A 49 -3.04 0.56 -17.58
N ASP A 50 -2.57 1.79 -17.36
CA ASP A 50 -1.17 2.20 -17.29
C ASP A 50 -0.66 2.29 -15.85
N GLY A 51 -1.47 1.91 -14.86
CA GLY A 51 -1.15 2.02 -13.45
C GLY A 51 -0.14 0.97 -12.99
N PHE A 52 0.45 1.21 -11.82
CA PHE A 52 1.43 0.33 -11.21
C PHE A 52 0.86 -1.07 -10.91
N CYS A 53 1.65 -2.11 -11.19
CA CYS A 53 1.31 -3.50 -10.89
C CYS A 53 2.47 -4.20 -10.18
N ALA A 54 2.17 -4.96 -9.14
CA ALA A 54 3.16 -5.73 -8.37
C ALA A 54 2.49 -6.93 -7.67
N VAL A 55 3.30 -7.92 -7.27
CA VAL A 55 2.84 -9.11 -6.55
C VAL A 55 3.86 -9.48 -5.48
N TYR A 56 3.40 -9.66 -4.24
CA TYR A 56 4.21 -10.02 -3.07
C TYR A 56 3.67 -11.30 -2.42
N GLN A 57 4.56 -12.26 -2.18
CA GLN A 57 4.29 -13.62 -1.66
C GLN A 57 5.00 -13.88 -0.32
N GLU A 58 5.65 -12.87 0.25
CA GLU A 58 6.53 -12.99 1.40
C GLU A 58 5.78 -13.25 2.72
N PHE A 59 4.45 -13.14 2.72
CA PHE A 59 3.56 -13.45 3.85
C PHE A 59 3.23 -14.94 3.99
N GLY A 60 3.88 -15.81 3.21
CA GLY A 60 3.69 -17.25 3.21
C GLY A 60 2.80 -17.75 2.08
N PRO A 61 2.51 -19.06 2.03
CA PRO A 61 1.84 -19.69 0.88
C PRO A 61 0.36 -19.31 0.75
N LYS A 62 -0.24 -18.78 1.82
CA LYS A 62 -1.66 -18.47 1.90
C LYS A 62 -1.98 -17.03 1.49
N THR A 63 -1.15 -16.07 1.88
CA THR A 63 -1.47 -14.66 1.74
C THR A 63 -0.59 -14.03 0.66
N VAL A 64 -1.25 -13.40 -0.31
CA VAL A 64 -0.58 -12.68 -1.40
C VAL A 64 -1.12 -11.27 -1.48
N VAL A 65 -0.22 -10.30 -1.56
CA VAL A 65 -0.57 -8.91 -1.85
C VAL A 65 -0.37 -8.67 -3.34
N VAL A 66 -1.41 -8.16 -3.99
CA VAL A 66 -1.41 -7.83 -5.42
C VAL A 66 -1.72 -6.35 -5.55
N VAL A 67 -0.92 -5.64 -6.33
CA VAL A 67 -1.26 -4.30 -6.82
C VAL A 67 -1.58 -4.42 -8.30
N ALA A 68 -2.74 -3.91 -8.72
CA ALA A 68 -3.20 -3.96 -10.10
C ALA A 68 -3.72 -2.60 -10.54
N GLY A 69 -3.03 -1.93 -11.47
CA GLY A 69 -3.43 -0.62 -11.96
C GLY A 69 -3.49 0.46 -10.86
N GLY A 70 -2.65 0.30 -9.83
CA GLY A 70 -2.62 1.14 -8.63
C GLY A 70 -3.71 0.90 -7.59
N ALA A 71 -4.48 -0.21 -7.68
CA ALA A 71 -5.35 -0.69 -6.60
C ALA A 71 -4.72 -1.88 -5.88
N GLY A 72 -4.83 -1.96 -4.56
CA GLY A 72 -4.25 -3.04 -3.76
C GLY A 72 -5.27 -4.09 -3.31
N TYR A 73 -4.87 -5.36 -3.37
CA TYR A 73 -5.69 -6.52 -3.04
C TYR A 73 -4.90 -7.49 -2.16
N VAL A 74 -5.53 -8.03 -1.14
CA VAL A 74 -4.97 -9.08 -0.27
C VAL A 74 -5.78 -10.35 -0.50
N ILE A 75 -5.11 -11.42 -0.94
CA ILE A 75 -5.76 -12.66 -1.39
C ILE A 75 -5.36 -13.83 -0.49
N ASP A 76 -6.37 -14.61 -0.12
CA ASP A 76 -6.22 -15.96 0.42
C ASP A 76 -6.15 -16.94 -0.76
N CYS A 77 -4.98 -17.52 -0.99
CA CYS A 77 -4.70 -18.40 -2.12
C CYS A 77 -5.22 -19.81 -1.93
N GLU A 78 -5.44 -20.25 -0.68
CA GLU A 78 -6.02 -21.56 -0.38
C GLU A 78 -7.53 -21.52 -0.60
N GLU A 79 -8.19 -20.52 0.00
CA GLU A 79 -9.65 -20.33 -0.09
C GLU A 79 -10.09 -19.59 -1.37
N ARG A 80 -9.11 -19.13 -2.17
CA ARG A 80 -9.30 -18.41 -3.45
C ARG A 80 -10.26 -17.22 -3.32
N ARG A 81 -10.05 -16.40 -2.28
CA ARG A 81 -10.95 -15.28 -1.96
C ARG A 81 -10.18 -14.01 -1.61
N LEU A 82 -10.85 -12.88 -1.85
CA LEU A 82 -10.41 -11.57 -1.40
C LEU A 82 -10.55 -11.48 0.12
N LEU A 83 -9.45 -11.16 0.80
CA LEU A 83 -9.42 -10.84 2.22
C LEU A 83 -9.72 -9.36 2.46
N ARG A 84 -9.06 -8.49 1.69
CA ARG A 84 -9.11 -7.04 1.89
C ARG A 84 -8.73 -6.31 0.61
N GLU A 85 -9.33 -5.13 0.41
CA GLU A 85 -8.86 -4.11 -0.53
C GLU A 85 -8.04 -3.07 0.25
N ILE A 86 -6.95 -2.61 -0.35
CA ILE A 86 -6.11 -1.54 0.21
C ILE A 86 -6.64 -0.22 -0.36
N ASP A 87 -7.05 0.67 0.54
CA ASP A 87 -7.61 1.96 0.17
C ASP A 87 -6.54 2.87 -0.46
N GLY A 88 -6.98 3.77 -1.35
CA GLY A 88 -6.11 4.75 -1.98
C GLY A 88 -5.48 4.29 -3.29
N HIS A 89 -4.72 5.19 -3.90
CA HIS A 89 -3.94 4.89 -5.10
C HIS A 89 -2.55 4.42 -4.69
N ILE A 90 -2.00 3.41 -5.35
CA ILE A 90 -0.64 2.94 -5.11
C ILE A 90 0.19 3.27 -6.35
N ASP A 91 1.15 4.18 -6.21
CA ASP A 91 2.10 4.54 -7.26
C ASP A 91 3.35 3.66 -7.24
N GLN A 92 3.71 3.18 -6.06
CA GLN A 92 4.84 2.27 -5.85
C GLN A 92 4.67 1.53 -4.53
N CYS A 93 5.31 0.37 -4.44
CA CYS A 93 5.48 -0.34 -3.17
C CYS A 93 6.69 -1.27 -3.22
N TRP A 94 7.12 -1.69 -2.04
CA TRP A 94 8.20 -2.67 -1.87
C TRP A 94 7.96 -3.49 -0.60
N TYR A 95 8.52 -4.69 -0.58
CA TYR A 95 8.56 -5.50 0.63
C TYR A 95 9.73 -5.08 1.51
N GLN A 96 9.46 -4.90 2.81
CA GLN A 96 10.43 -4.57 3.85
C GLN A 96 10.66 -5.78 4.75
N PRO A 97 11.78 -6.52 4.58
CA PRO A 97 12.05 -7.75 5.31
C PRO A 97 12.09 -7.58 6.83
N GLU A 98 12.68 -6.50 7.32
CA GLU A 98 12.84 -6.20 8.74
C GLU A 98 11.51 -5.98 9.46
N LEU A 99 10.49 -5.52 8.72
CA LEU A 99 9.13 -5.35 9.24
C LEU A 99 8.22 -6.54 8.94
N HIS A 100 8.67 -7.47 8.08
CA HIS A 100 7.82 -8.50 7.46
C HIS A 100 6.54 -7.86 6.88
N ALA A 101 6.69 -6.78 6.12
CA ALA A 101 5.57 -5.94 5.69
C ALA A 101 5.80 -5.36 4.28
N VAL A 102 4.73 -4.94 3.60
CA VAL A 102 4.81 -4.15 2.36
C VAL A 102 4.57 -2.68 2.68
N VAL A 103 5.44 -1.81 2.17
CA VAL A 103 5.28 -0.36 2.25
C VAL A 103 4.78 0.14 0.90
N PHE A 104 3.70 0.91 0.92
CA PHE A 104 3.10 1.55 -0.24
C PHE A 104 3.30 3.05 -0.18
N SER A 105 3.34 3.69 -1.34
CA SER A 105 3.17 5.14 -1.47
C SER A 105 2.12 5.48 -2.50
N ASP A 106 1.30 6.46 -2.17
CA ASP A 106 0.23 7.05 -3.00
C ASP A 106 0.67 8.36 -3.68
N GLY A 107 1.98 8.58 -3.75
CA GLY A 107 2.57 9.81 -4.26
C GLY A 107 2.53 10.98 -3.28
N LEU A 108 1.88 10.83 -2.12
CA LEU A 108 1.68 11.90 -1.15
C LEU A 108 2.18 11.52 0.25
N GLY A 109 2.13 10.25 0.60
CA GLY A 109 2.63 9.68 1.84
C GLY A 109 2.93 8.20 1.70
N PHE A 110 3.02 7.53 2.84
CA PHE A 110 3.37 6.12 2.94
C PHE A 110 2.42 5.37 3.88
N GLU A 111 2.12 4.12 3.55
CA GLU A 111 1.39 3.18 4.40
C GLU A 111 2.15 1.85 4.48
N CYS A 112 2.17 1.22 5.65
CA CYS A 112 2.83 -0.08 5.86
C CYS A 112 1.83 -1.16 6.30
N PHE A 113 1.93 -2.35 5.72
CA PHE A 113 0.97 -3.45 5.87
C PHE A 113 1.66 -4.80 6.08
N ASP A 114 1.27 -5.53 7.14
CA ASP A 114 1.91 -6.80 7.55
C ASP A 114 1.25 -8.06 6.96
N GLY A 115 0.38 -7.92 5.95
CA GLY A 115 -0.37 -9.05 5.39
C GLY A 115 -1.77 -9.21 5.97
N ASP A 116 -2.07 -8.60 7.13
CA ASP A 116 -3.37 -8.63 7.79
C ASP A 116 -3.91 -7.22 8.06
N ARG A 117 -3.08 -6.37 8.67
CA ARG A 117 -3.45 -5.03 9.12
C ARG A 117 -2.46 -3.96 8.67
N THR A 118 -2.96 -2.73 8.65
CA THR A 118 -2.12 -1.55 8.49
C THR A 118 -1.34 -1.34 9.79
N LEU A 119 -0.01 -1.37 9.72
CA LEU A 119 0.88 -1.14 10.86
C LEU A 119 0.96 0.35 11.20
N TRP A 120 1.12 1.18 10.18
CA TRP A 120 1.18 2.64 10.33
C TRP A 120 0.89 3.33 9.01
N ARG A 121 0.59 4.64 9.11
CA ARG A 121 0.53 5.59 8.00
C ARG A 121 1.42 6.78 8.36
N SER A 122 2.26 7.22 7.43
CA SER A 122 3.02 8.45 7.63
C SER A 122 2.08 9.65 7.57
N PRO A 123 2.48 10.80 8.14
CA PRO A 123 1.93 12.08 7.71
C PRO A 123 2.10 12.25 6.20
N ARG A 124 1.32 13.14 5.60
CA ARG A 124 1.54 13.58 4.23
C ARG A 124 2.93 14.23 4.12
N VAL A 125 3.66 13.88 3.07
CA VAL A 125 5.03 14.29 2.76
C VAL A 125 5.08 15.34 1.66
N SER A 126 4.20 15.21 0.65
CA SER A 126 4.12 16.13 -0.50
C SER A 126 2.73 16.74 -0.65
N TRP A 127 2.68 17.93 -1.25
CA TRP A 127 1.43 18.50 -1.75
C TRP A 127 0.81 17.69 -2.88
N ASP A 128 1.64 17.25 -3.84
CA ASP A 128 1.17 16.66 -5.09
C ASP A 128 1.89 15.36 -5.47
N TRP A 129 3.22 15.25 -5.31
CA TRP A 129 3.97 14.10 -5.81
C TRP A 129 5.29 13.84 -5.09
N ILE A 130 5.68 12.56 -5.04
CA ILE A 130 6.98 12.10 -4.56
C ILE A 130 7.69 11.32 -5.67
N ARG A 131 9.00 11.53 -5.83
CA ARG A 131 9.83 10.82 -6.82
C ARG A 131 11.17 10.40 -6.25
N ASN A 132 11.93 9.66 -7.06
CA ASN A 132 13.31 9.23 -6.77
C ASN A 132 13.39 8.51 -5.41
N ILE A 133 12.39 7.68 -5.12
CA ILE A 133 12.34 6.93 -3.87
C ILE A 133 13.37 5.82 -3.91
N ASP A 134 14.17 5.76 -2.87
CA ASP A 134 15.13 4.70 -2.59
C ASP A 134 14.97 4.23 -1.13
N CYS A 135 15.15 2.94 -0.91
CA CYS A 135 15.04 2.33 0.42
C CYS A 135 16.35 1.63 0.78
N ALA A 136 17.02 2.16 1.81
CA ALA A 136 18.25 1.60 2.34
C ALA A 136 18.04 1.18 3.80
N GLY A 137 17.85 -0.12 4.01
CA GLY A 137 17.49 -0.66 5.33
C GLY A 137 16.16 -0.08 5.79
N MET A 138 16.14 0.57 6.96
CA MET A 138 14.92 1.17 7.54
C MET A 138 14.71 2.63 7.18
N ILE A 139 15.50 3.19 6.25
CA ILE A 139 15.41 4.58 5.82
C ILE A 139 14.95 4.64 4.37
N VAL A 140 13.82 5.31 4.17
CA VAL A 140 13.35 5.71 2.83
C VAL A 140 13.83 7.12 2.57
N SER A 141 14.37 7.36 1.40
CA SER A 141 14.73 8.70 0.92
C SER A 141 14.03 8.99 -0.40
N GLY A 142 13.83 10.27 -0.71
CA GLY A 142 13.29 10.70 -1.99
C GLY A 142 13.11 12.20 -2.07
N GLU A 143 12.33 12.65 -3.04
CA GLU A 143 12.04 14.06 -3.26
C GLU A 143 10.53 14.31 -3.32
N ALA A 144 10.05 15.31 -2.59
CA ALA A 144 8.67 15.77 -2.60
C ALA A 144 8.53 17.07 -3.39
N TYR A 145 7.49 17.19 -4.19
CA TYR A 145 7.24 18.42 -4.96
C TYR A 145 6.61 19.52 -4.09
N ASP A 146 7.17 20.72 -4.13
CA ASP A 146 6.63 21.93 -3.51
C ASP A 146 6.07 22.88 -4.59
N PRO A 147 4.73 23.05 -4.69
CA PRO A 147 4.12 23.91 -5.68
C PRO A 147 4.32 25.41 -5.38
N PHE A 148 4.67 25.80 -4.16
CA PHE A 148 4.88 27.21 -3.81
C PHE A 148 6.24 27.73 -4.29
N SER A 149 7.25 26.87 -4.26
CA SER A 149 8.59 27.17 -4.75
C SER A 149 8.90 26.58 -6.13
N ASP A 150 7.96 25.84 -6.73
CA ASP A 150 8.12 25.11 -7.99
C ASP A 150 9.41 24.26 -7.99
N SER A 151 9.58 23.48 -6.92
CA SER A 151 10.84 22.76 -6.68
C SER A 151 10.62 21.38 -6.05
N TRP A 152 11.65 20.55 -6.16
CA TRP A 152 11.70 19.24 -5.50
C TRP A 152 12.57 19.37 -4.26
N VAL A 153 12.00 19.07 -3.09
CA VAL A 153 12.69 19.15 -1.80
C VAL A 153 12.95 17.74 -1.27
N PRO A 154 14.11 17.49 -0.62
CA PRO A 154 14.43 16.17 -0.11
C PRO A 154 13.49 15.77 1.02
N MET A 155 13.23 14.47 1.12
CA MET A 155 12.53 13.86 2.25
C MET A 155 13.22 12.58 2.69
N GLN A 156 13.08 12.26 3.96
CA GLN A 156 13.47 10.97 4.53
C GLN A 156 12.43 10.49 5.53
N LEU A 157 12.11 9.20 5.47
CA LEU A 157 11.23 8.53 6.41
C LEU A 157 11.99 7.38 7.09
N ASP A 158 12.08 7.44 8.42
CA ASP A 158 12.52 6.32 9.25
C ASP A 158 11.33 5.38 9.48
N LEU A 159 11.43 4.14 9.01
CA LEU A 159 10.36 3.13 9.08
C LEU A 159 10.20 2.50 10.47
N ASN A 160 11.19 2.62 11.37
CA ASN A 160 11.09 2.13 12.75
C ASN A 160 10.30 3.11 13.62
N GLU A 161 10.64 4.40 13.53
CA GLU A 161 10.01 5.46 14.33
C GLU A 161 8.78 6.08 13.64
N VAL A 162 8.58 5.78 12.35
CA VAL A 162 7.62 6.46 11.47
C VAL A 162 7.84 7.97 11.49
N LYS A 163 9.12 8.37 11.45
CA LYS A 163 9.54 9.76 11.58
C LYS A 163 9.93 10.32 10.22
N LEU A 164 9.18 11.33 9.79
CA LEU A 164 9.43 12.07 8.57
C LEU A 164 10.34 13.28 8.84
N THR A 165 11.33 13.49 7.98
CA THR A 165 12.13 14.71 7.93
C THR A 165 12.19 15.24 6.50
N GLY A 166 12.21 16.56 6.34
CA GLY A 166 12.06 17.19 5.02
C GLY A 166 10.63 17.06 4.49
N GLY A 167 10.49 16.95 3.16
CA GLY A 167 9.19 17.02 2.48
C GLY A 167 8.72 18.46 2.24
N SER A 168 7.69 18.60 1.40
CA SER A 168 7.12 19.92 1.05
C SER A 168 5.83 20.21 1.81
N TYR A 169 5.20 19.20 2.40
CA TYR A 169 3.96 19.37 3.14
C TYR A 169 4.25 19.78 4.59
N PRO A 170 3.59 20.83 5.13
CA PRO A 170 3.81 21.25 6.51
C PRO A 170 3.43 20.13 7.49
N PRO A 171 4.21 19.92 8.57
CA PRO A 171 3.78 19.04 9.64
C PRO A 171 2.45 19.55 10.22
N ALA A 172 1.57 18.64 10.61
CA ALA A 172 0.35 19.03 11.31
C ALA A 172 0.76 19.76 12.60
N ASN A 173 0.39 21.04 12.74
CA ASN A 173 0.62 21.77 13.97
C ASN A 173 -0.19 21.10 15.10
N ASN A 174 0.48 20.44 16.04
CA ASN A 174 -0.10 19.94 17.29
C ASN A 174 -0.38 21.10 18.26
N GLU A 175 -1.04 22.17 17.81
CA GLU A 175 -1.45 23.29 18.68
C GLU A 175 -2.86 23.11 19.26
N ASP A 176 -3.68 22.21 18.72
CA ASP A 176 -5.05 21.98 19.21
C ASP A 176 -5.16 20.93 20.33
N ASP A 177 -4.08 20.19 20.65
CA ASP A 177 -4.13 19.08 21.61
C ASP A 177 -3.76 19.48 23.07
N VAL A 178 -3.36 20.75 23.28
CA VAL A 178 -3.03 21.28 24.63
C VAL A 178 -4.26 21.89 25.33
N ALA A 179 -5.34 22.19 24.60
CA ALA A 179 -6.50 22.87 25.14
C ALA A 179 -7.43 21.98 26.00
N ILE A 180 -7.27 20.65 26.02
CA ILE A 180 -8.18 19.74 26.76
C ILE A 180 -7.60 19.30 28.13
N LYS A 181 -6.34 19.60 28.46
CA LYS A 181 -5.74 19.16 29.75
C LYS A 181 -5.72 20.21 30.86
N THR A 182 -6.33 21.38 30.70
CA THR A 182 -6.32 22.42 31.74
C THR A 182 -7.73 22.90 32.12
N SER A 183 -8.63 21.99 32.49
CA SER A 183 -9.84 22.36 33.24
C SER A 183 -10.37 21.25 34.14
N MET A 184 -9.57 20.79 35.10
CA MET A 184 -10.11 20.24 36.34
C MET A 184 -9.30 20.83 37.51
N GLY A 185 -9.81 21.94 38.04
CA GLY A 185 -9.37 22.46 39.33
C GLY A 185 -9.80 21.53 40.47
N PRO A 186 -9.09 21.55 41.61
CA PRO A 186 -9.39 20.65 42.72
C PRO A 186 -10.74 21.03 43.35
N ALA A 187 -11.62 20.05 43.51
CA ALA A 187 -12.83 20.20 44.30
C ALA A 187 -12.44 20.44 45.77
N SER A 188 -12.80 21.62 46.31
CA SER A 188 -12.64 21.89 47.73
C SER A 188 -13.69 21.13 48.54
N SER A 189 -13.22 20.52 49.61
CA SER A 189 -13.99 20.00 50.74
C SER A 189 -14.85 21.06 51.42
N ALA A 190 -16.13 20.77 51.62
CA ALA A 190 -16.95 21.20 52.76
C ALA A 190 -18.17 20.26 52.88
#